data_AF-A0A8C3YUR6-F1
#
_entry.id   AF-A0A8C3YUR6-F1
#
_cell.length_a   1.000
_cell.length_b   1.000
_cell.length_c   1.000
_cell.angle_alpha   90.00
_cell.angle_beta   90.00
_cell.angle_gamma   90.00
#
_symmetry.space_group_name_H-M   'P 1'
#
loop_
_entity.id
_entity.type
_entity.pdbx_description
1 polymer ?
#
loop_
_entity_poly.entity_id
_entity_poly.type
_entity_poly.pdbx_seq_one_letter_code
_entity_poly.pdbx_strand_id
1 'polypeptide(L)'
;VEEWGPFDLAYGSTPPLGHAFDRPPGWYLFQFHRILQYARPRPGSQQPFFWMFVDNLVLTEDDQATATRFLETDPATIRDIRGGRVRNAVHVWSNIPAVRSRHSAMASQEELSLLAQDKQPPARSPAALVKNCFLPLREYFKYFSTELTSSL
;
A
#
# COMPACT_ATOMS: atom_id res chain seq x y z
N VAL A 1 -7.06 -19.16 -5.57
CA VAL A 1 -7.35 -18.13 -4.55
C VAL A 1 -8.52 -18.57 -3.69
N GLU A 2 -9.69 -18.87 -4.27
CA GLU A 2 -10.87 -19.35 -3.52
C GLU A 2 -10.59 -20.59 -2.66
N GLU A 3 -9.76 -21.53 -3.16
CA GLU A 3 -9.36 -22.73 -2.44
C GLU A 3 -8.42 -22.49 -1.25
N TRP A 4 -7.77 -21.32 -1.16
CA TRP A 4 -6.84 -20.98 -0.08
C TRP A 4 -7.55 -20.49 1.18
N GLY A 5 -8.88 -20.38 1.12
CA GLY A 5 -9.72 -19.96 2.23
C GLY A 5 -10.24 -18.53 2.08
N PRO A 6 -11.17 -18.13 2.96
CA PRO A 6 -11.64 -16.75 3.01
C PRO A 6 -10.50 -15.83 3.46
N PHE A 7 -10.48 -14.62 2.90
CA PHE A 7 -9.51 -13.60 3.26
C PHE A 7 -10.23 -12.43 3.94
N ASP A 8 -9.60 -11.88 4.97
CA ASP A 8 -10.03 -10.63 5.60
C ASP A 8 -9.24 -9.42 5.11
N LEU A 9 -8.05 -9.64 4.55
CA LEU A 9 -7.13 -8.60 4.08
C LEU A 9 -6.40 -9.05 2.81
N ALA A 10 -6.47 -8.25 1.74
CA ALA A 10 -5.64 -8.39 0.55
C ALA A 10 -4.60 -7.26 0.49
N TYR A 11 -3.30 -7.61 0.46
CA TYR A 11 -2.22 -6.65 0.32
C TYR A 11 -1.46 -6.87 -0.99
N GLY A 12 -1.23 -5.80 -1.73
CA GLY A 12 -0.40 -5.80 -2.92
C GLY A 12 0.53 -4.60 -2.94
N SER A 13 1.68 -4.74 -3.59
CA SER A 13 2.55 -3.61 -3.83
C SER A 13 3.28 -3.74 -5.16
N THR A 14 3.66 -2.62 -5.74
CA THR A 14 4.69 -2.62 -6.78
C THR A 14 6.04 -3.00 -6.17
N PRO A 15 7.04 -3.44 -6.97
CA PRO A 15 8.38 -3.68 -6.45
C PRO A 15 9.02 -2.39 -5.92
N PRO A 16 9.98 -2.47 -4.99
CA PRO A 16 10.73 -1.29 -4.56
C PRO A 16 11.51 -0.65 -5.71
N LEU A 17 11.71 0.67 -5.63
CA LEU A 17 12.62 1.40 -6.52
C LEU A 17 14.00 0.73 -6.57
N GLY A 18 14.61 0.72 -7.76
CA GLY A 18 15.94 0.17 -7.99
C GLY A 18 16.02 -1.35 -8.17
N HIS A 19 14.90 -2.09 -8.07
CA HIS A 19 14.86 -3.50 -8.45
C HIS A 19 14.58 -3.66 -9.95
N ALA A 20 15.16 -4.69 -10.57
CA ALA A 20 14.84 -5.05 -11.95
C ALA A 20 13.36 -5.49 -12.03
N PHE A 21 12.63 -4.94 -12.99
CA PHE A 21 11.23 -5.28 -13.22
C PHE A 21 11.11 -6.34 -14.31
N ASP A 22 10.65 -7.53 -13.96
CA ASP A 22 10.35 -8.59 -14.95
C ASP A 22 9.08 -8.29 -15.77
N ARG A 23 8.32 -7.27 -15.34
CA ARG A 23 7.01 -6.87 -15.87
C ARG A 23 6.84 -5.35 -15.81
N PRO A 24 6.06 -4.74 -16.71
CA PRO A 24 5.72 -3.32 -16.63
C PRO A 24 5.02 -2.96 -15.29
N PRO A 25 5.22 -1.75 -14.72
CA PRO A 25 4.65 -1.37 -13.42
C PRO A 25 3.11 -1.55 -13.32
N GLY A 26 2.35 -1.16 -14.34
CA GLY A 26 0.89 -1.36 -14.37
C GLY A 26 0.44 -2.83 -14.31
N TRP A 27 1.30 -3.79 -14.66
CA TRP A 27 0.98 -5.22 -14.57
C TRP A 27 0.64 -5.63 -13.13
N TYR A 28 1.37 -5.12 -12.14
CA TYR A 28 1.16 -5.46 -10.72
C TYR A 28 -0.20 -4.98 -10.23
N LEU A 29 -0.68 -3.82 -10.69
CA LEU A 29 -2.02 -3.31 -10.41
C LEU A 29 -3.09 -4.25 -10.96
N PHE A 30 -2.99 -4.63 -12.24
CA PHE A 30 -4.00 -5.51 -12.85
C PHE A 30 -4.06 -6.88 -12.19
N GLN A 31 -2.89 -7.44 -11.83
CA GLN A 31 -2.83 -8.70 -11.10
C GLN A 31 -3.43 -8.59 -9.71
N PHE A 32 -3.12 -7.51 -8.99
CA PHE A 32 -3.72 -7.25 -7.69
C PHE A 32 -5.23 -7.11 -7.80
N HIS A 33 -5.74 -6.32 -8.75
CA HIS A 33 -7.17 -6.16 -8.97
C HIS A 33 -7.84 -7.51 -9.27
N ARG A 34 -7.23 -8.35 -10.10
CA ARG A 34 -7.74 -9.71 -10.38
C ARG A 34 -7.83 -10.57 -9.11
N ILE A 35 -6.77 -10.61 -8.31
CA ILE A 35 -6.74 -11.38 -7.05
C ILE A 35 -7.75 -10.81 -6.06
N LEU A 36 -7.88 -9.49 -5.99
CA LEU A 36 -8.84 -8.80 -5.13
C LEU A 36 -10.27 -9.26 -5.41
N GLN A 37 -10.65 -9.43 -6.69
CA GLN A 37 -11.99 -9.94 -7.03
C GLN A 37 -12.20 -11.39 -6.56
N TYR A 38 -11.18 -12.25 -6.63
CA TYR A 38 -11.27 -13.63 -6.13
C TYR A 38 -11.26 -13.72 -4.60
N ALA A 39 -10.66 -12.74 -3.91
CA ALA A 39 -10.58 -12.70 -2.46
C ALA A 39 -11.80 -12.04 -1.80
N ARG A 40 -12.61 -11.30 -2.56
CA ARG A 40 -13.80 -10.61 -2.05
C ARG A 40 -14.80 -11.63 -1.45
N PRO A 41 -15.33 -11.37 -0.24
CA PRO A 41 -16.40 -12.18 0.32
C PRO A 41 -17.63 -12.20 -0.57
N ARG A 42 -18.44 -13.26 -0.43
CA ARG A 42 -19.71 -13.37 -1.15
C ARG A 42 -20.64 -12.20 -0.80
N PRO A 43 -21.45 -11.70 -1.77
CA PRO A 43 -22.47 -10.71 -1.48
C PRO A 43 -23.37 -11.14 -0.31
N GLY A 44 -23.56 -10.26 0.67
CA GLY A 44 -24.34 -10.54 1.89
C GLY A 44 -23.53 -11.10 3.07
N SER A 45 -22.24 -11.37 2.90
CA SER A 45 -21.35 -11.69 4.03
C SER A 45 -21.20 -10.49 4.96
N GLN A 46 -21.27 -10.72 6.27
CA GLN A 46 -21.00 -9.72 7.31
C GLN A 46 -19.50 -9.65 7.68
N GLN A 47 -18.67 -10.48 7.04
CA GLN A 47 -17.24 -10.52 7.29
C GLN A 47 -16.59 -9.20 6.85
N PRO A 48 -15.88 -8.48 7.74
CA PRO A 48 -15.14 -7.30 7.34
C PRO A 48 -14.02 -7.68 6.39
N PHE A 49 -13.93 -6.99 5.25
CA PHE A 49 -12.91 -7.25 4.24
C PHE A 49 -12.16 -5.97 3.89
N PHE A 50 -10.84 -6.04 4.00
CA PHE A 50 -9.94 -4.92 3.75
C PHE A 50 -8.99 -5.22 2.60
N TRP A 51 -8.50 -4.17 1.98
CA TRP A 51 -7.47 -4.28 0.97
C TRP A 51 -6.60 -3.03 0.93
N MET A 52 -5.36 -3.21 0.49
CA MET A 52 -4.39 -2.13 0.32
C MET A 52 -3.48 -2.44 -0.86
N PHE A 53 -3.34 -1.48 -1.76
CA PHE A 53 -2.34 -1.48 -2.82
C PHE A 53 -1.36 -0.33 -2.60
N VAL A 54 -0.07 -0.65 -2.60
CA VAL A 54 1.02 0.31 -2.34
C VAL A 54 1.89 0.45 -3.58
N ASP A 55 2.02 1.67 -4.08
CA ASP A 55 2.99 2.00 -5.11
C ASP A 55 4.24 2.67 -4.52
N ASN A 56 5.40 2.10 -4.80
CA ASN A 56 6.72 2.62 -4.45
C ASN A 56 7.21 3.70 -5.44
N LEU A 57 6.32 4.56 -5.93
CA LEU A 57 6.60 5.60 -6.93
C LEU A 57 7.11 5.06 -8.28
N VAL A 58 6.66 3.86 -8.67
CA VAL A 58 7.04 3.26 -9.97
C VAL A 58 5.94 3.35 -11.00
N LEU A 59 4.70 3.67 -10.58
CA LEU A 59 3.59 3.91 -11.50
C LEU A 59 3.69 5.31 -12.11
N THR A 60 3.50 5.37 -13.43
CA THR A 60 3.36 6.64 -14.17
C THR A 60 2.05 7.34 -13.80
N GLU A 61 1.88 8.61 -14.19
CA GLU A 61 0.62 9.33 -13.96
C GLU A 61 -0.58 8.63 -14.63
N ASP A 62 -0.38 8.08 -15.83
CA ASP A 62 -1.41 7.30 -16.53
C ASP A 62 -1.75 6.00 -15.80
N ASP A 63 -0.74 5.30 -15.27
CA ASP A 63 -0.94 4.11 -14.44
C ASP A 63 -1.68 4.45 -13.14
N GLN A 64 -1.36 5.59 -12.50
CA GLN A 64 -2.02 6.05 -11.28
C GLN A 64 -3.48 6.43 -11.55
N ALA A 65 -3.76 7.13 -12.65
CA ALA A 65 -5.13 7.43 -13.07
C ALA A 65 -5.92 6.14 -13.34
N THR A 66 -5.28 5.14 -13.95
CA THR A 66 -5.86 3.81 -14.15
C THR A 66 -6.10 3.10 -12.82
N ALA A 67 -5.15 3.13 -11.88
CA ALA A 67 -5.29 2.57 -10.55
C ALA A 67 -6.48 3.16 -9.80
N THR A 68 -6.63 4.48 -9.80
CA THR A 68 -7.77 5.17 -9.17
C THR A 68 -9.10 4.73 -9.76
N ARG A 69 -9.19 4.54 -11.08
CA ARG A 69 -10.42 4.05 -11.74
C ARG A 69 -10.73 2.60 -11.38
N PHE A 70 -9.74 1.72 -11.38
CA PHE A 70 -9.93 0.29 -11.09
C PHE A 70 -10.17 0.00 -9.60
N LEU A 71 -9.57 0.80 -8.71
CA LEU A 71 -9.66 0.63 -7.26
C LEU A 71 -10.74 1.54 -6.64
N GLU A 72 -11.39 2.37 -7.45
CA GLU A 72 -12.51 3.24 -7.08
C GLU A 72 -12.21 4.17 -5.89
N THR A 73 -10.95 4.62 -5.76
CA THR A 73 -10.51 5.52 -4.69
C THR A 73 -9.26 6.28 -5.11
N ASP A 74 -9.07 7.52 -4.64
CA ASP A 74 -7.84 8.28 -4.93
C ASP A 74 -6.69 7.85 -4.01
N PRO A 75 -5.43 7.91 -4.49
CA PRO A 75 -4.28 7.56 -3.70
C PRO A 75 -4.07 8.51 -2.51
N ALA A 76 -3.61 7.96 -1.40
CA ALA A 76 -3.01 8.69 -0.31
C ALA A 76 -1.49 8.62 -0.40
N THR A 77 -0.82 9.76 -0.63
CA THR A 77 0.64 9.87 -0.51
C THR A 77 1.10 9.84 0.96
N ILE A 78 1.91 8.85 1.32
CA ILE A 78 2.53 8.71 2.63
C ILE A 78 4.03 8.99 2.50
N ARG A 79 4.57 9.87 3.35
CA ARG A 79 5.95 10.36 3.25
C ARG A 79 6.76 10.05 4.51
N ASP A 80 8.04 9.76 4.32
CA ASP A 80 9.05 9.78 5.40
C ASP A 80 9.76 11.13 5.35
N ILE A 81 9.47 12.01 6.31
CA ILE A 81 10.11 13.32 6.39
C ILE A 81 11.09 13.29 7.56
N ARG A 82 12.36 13.56 7.29
CA ARG A 82 13.40 13.66 8.33
C ARG A 82 14.20 14.94 8.16
N GLY A 83 14.15 15.81 9.16
CA GLY A 83 14.84 17.10 9.14
C GLY A 83 14.35 18.03 8.02
N GLY A 84 13.04 18.03 7.75
CA GLY A 84 12.41 18.88 6.73
C GLY A 84 12.56 18.40 5.28
N ARG A 85 13.28 17.29 5.03
CA ARG A 85 13.43 16.70 3.69
C ARG A 85 12.68 15.39 3.59
N VAL A 86 12.01 15.18 2.44
CA VAL A 86 11.39 13.89 2.11
C VAL A 86 12.50 12.90 1.79
N ARG A 87 12.51 11.75 2.48
CA ARG A 87 13.49 10.67 2.33
C ARG A 87 12.95 9.50 1.54
N ASN A 88 11.64 9.28 1.62
CA ASN A 88 10.94 8.24 0.90
C ASN A 88 9.45 8.62 0.83
N ALA A 89 8.73 8.12 -0.17
CA ALA A 89 7.29 8.27 -0.26
C ALA A 89 6.68 7.06 -0.97
N VAL A 90 5.40 6.83 -0.72
CA VAL A 90 4.59 5.81 -1.39
C VAL A 90 3.20 6.36 -1.67
N HIS A 91 2.56 5.88 -2.74
CA HIS A 91 1.13 6.08 -2.96
C HIS A 91 0.36 4.87 -2.45
N VAL A 92 -0.78 5.10 -1.79
CA VAL A 92 -1.58 4.03 -1.20
C VAL A 92 -3.04 4.15 -1.60
N TRP A 93 -3.59 3.08 -2.17
CA TRP A 93 -5.02 2.90 -2.39
C TRP A 93 -5.52 1.86 -1.38
N SER A 94 -6.58 2.17 -0.65
CA SER A 94 -7.06 1.27 0.39
C SER A 94 -8.47 1.61 0.84
N ASN A 95 -9.22 0.60 1.30
CA ASN A 95 -10.47 0.78 2.03
C ASN A 95 -10.29 0.75 3.56
N ILE A 96 -9.05 0.65 4.06
CA ILE A 96 -8.78 0.66 5.50
C ILE A 96 -9.10 2.06 6.05
N PRO A 97 -9.86 2.16 7.16
CA PRO A 97 -10.17 3.43 7.78
C PRO A 97 -8.90 4.24 8.10
N ALA A 98 -9.00 5.57 8.06
CA ALA A 98 -7.90 6.49 8.41
C ALA A 98 -6.62 6.38 7.56
N VAL A 99 -6.56 5.60 6.49
CA VAL A 99 -5.42 5.66 5.54
C VAL A 99 -5.39 7.01 4.83
N ARG A 100 -6.56 7.51 4.40
CA ARG A 100 -6.66 8.82 3.72
C ARG A 100 -6.30 10.01 4.62
N SER A 101 -6.50 9.92 5.94
CA SER A 101 -6.09 10.99 6.86
C SER A 101 -4.57 11.10 7.02
N ARG A 102 -3.81 10.08 6.57
CA ARG A 102 -2.35 10.11 6.49
C ARG A 102 -1.84 10.74 5.19
N HIS A 103 -2.75 11.14 4.29
CA HIS A 103 -2.39 11.81 3.05
C HIS A 103 -1.63 13.10 3.35
N SER A 104 -0.45 13.22 2.77
CA SER A 104 0.44 14.33 2.98
C SER A 104 0.43 15.26 1.77
N ALA A 105 -0.44 16.27 1.80
CA ALA A 105 -0.71 17.17 0.67
C ALA A 105 0.44 18.13 0.30
N MET A 106 1.50 18.23 1.12
CA MET A 106 2.56 19.24 0.96
C MET A 106 3.81 18.75 0.19
N ALA A 107 3.70 17.77 -0.71
CA ALA A 107 4.79 17.47 -1.66
C ALA A 107 4.40 17.98 -3.03
N SER A 108 5.28 18.71 -3.71
CA SER A 108 5.07 18.94 -5.13
C SER A 108 5.34 17.65 -5.90
N GLN A 109 4.63 17.44 -7.00
CA GLN A 109 4.86 16.32 -7.91
C GLN A 109 6.33 16.23 -8.37
N GLU A 110 6.99 17.39 -8.45
CA GLU A 110 8.40 17.53 -8.77
C GLU A 110 9.30 16.87 -7.72
N GLU A 111 9.03 17.08 -6.42
CA GLU A 111 9.81 16.45 -5.33
C GLU A 111 9.68 14.92 -5.35
N LEU A 112 8.48 14.40 -5.62
CA LEU A 112 8.25 12.95 -5.73
C LEU A 112 8.93 12.36 -6.97
N SER A 113 8.91 13.08 -8.09
CA SER A 113 9.59 12.69 -9.32
C SER A 113 11.11 12.65 -9.13
N LEU A 114 11.68 13.62 -8.40
CA LEU A 114 13.10 13.63 -8.05
C LEU A 114 13.47 12.43 -7.17
N LEU A 115 12.61 12.05 -6.22
CA LEU A 115 12.82 10.85 -5.40
C LEU A 115 12.73 9.55 -6.20
N ALA A 116 11.81 9.46 -7.17
CA ALA A 116 11.70 8.29 -8.04
C ALA A 116 12.90 8.15 -8.99
N GLN A 117 13.52 9.27 -9.38
CA GLN A 117 14.74 9.28 -10.20
C GLN A 117 16.01 9.00 -9.38
N ASP A 118 15.99 9.32 -8.09
CA ASP A 118 17.11 9.02 -7.19
C ASP A 118 17.23 7.50 -7.01
N LYS A 119 18.21 6.91 -7.69
CA LYS A 119 18.49 5.47 -7.68
C LYS A 119 19.11 4.99 -6.36
N GLN A 120 19.28 5.87 -5.37
CA GLN A 120 19.74 5.45 -4.06
C GLN A 120 18.68 4.58 -3.38
N PRO A 121 19.08 3.45 -2.78
CA PRO A 121 18.14 2.62 -2.02
C PRO A 121 17.56 3.45 -0.86
N PRO A 122 16.23 3.41 -0.64
CA PRO A 122 15.60 4.24 0.37
C PRO A 122 16.13 3.88 1.77
N ALA A 123 16.35 4.91 2.60
CA ALA A 123 16.89 4.76 3.96
C ALA A 123 15.99 3.92 4.89
N ARG A 124 14.72 3.77 4.54
CA ARG A 124 13.73 2.90 5.21
C ARG A 124 12.98 2.10 4.17
N SER A 125 12.71 0.83 4.48
CA SER A 125 11.90 -0.01 3.61
C SER A 125 10.51 0.61 3.45
N PRO A 126 9.91 0.54 2.25
CA PRO A 126 8.55 1.02 2.04
C PRO A 126 7.51 0.37 2.98
N ALA A 127 7.77 -0.86 3.43
CA ALA A 127 6.96 -1.53 4.44
C ALA A 127 6.90 -0.75 5.78
N ALA A 128 7.97 -0.04 6.16
CA ALA A 128 7.98 0.77 7.38
C ALA A 128 7.04 1.99 7.29
N LEU A 129 6.84 2.54 6.09
CA LEU A 129 5.94 3.68 5.86
C LEU A 129 4.48 3.31 6.04
N VAL A 130 4.10 2.12 5.58
CA VAL A 130 2.70 1.68 5.59
C VAL A 130 2.30 0.92 6.85
N LYS A 131 3.26 0.51 7.70
CA LYS A 131 2.98 -0.24 8.94
C LYS A 131 1.88 0.39 9.79
N ASN A 132 1.88 1.72 9.92
CA ASN A 132 0.91 2.44 10.74
C ASN A 132 -0.49 2.55 10.09
N CYS A 133 -0.60 2.23 8.81
CA CYS A 133 -1.89 2.18 8.11
C CYS A 133 -2.76 1.01 8.56
N PHE A 134 -2.16 -0.04 9.13
CA PHE A 134 -2.89 -1.21 9.62
C PHE A 134 -3.34 -1.07 11.08
N LEU A 135 -2.97 -0.01 11.80
CA LEU A 135 -3.38 0.19 13.20
C LEU A 135 -4.90 0.17 13.41
N PRO A 136 -5.73 0.77 12.54
CA PRO A 136 -7.20 0.72 12.68
C PRO A 136 -7.77 -0.69 12.61
N LEU A 137 -7.07 -1.65 11.98
CA LEU A 137 -7.52 -3.04 11.89
C LEU A 137 -7.55 -3.75 13.26
N ARG A 138 -6.94 -3.18 14.29
CA ARG A 138 -7.01 -3.70 15.68
C ARG A 138 -8.42 -3.71 16.25
N GLU A 139 -9.33 -2.90 15.70
CA GLU A 139 -10.75 -2.87 16.11
C GLU A 139 -11.55 -4.02 15.49
N TYR A 140 -11.02 -4.66 14.44
CA TYR A 140 -11.70 -5.71 13.67
C TYR A 140 -11.12 -7.11 13.93
N PHE A 141 -9.85 -7.20 14.31
CA PHE A 141 -9.14 -8.48 14.50
C PHE A 141 -8.54 -8.61 15.87
N LYS A 142 -8.30 -9.86 16.28
CA LYS A 142 -7.63 -10.19 17.54
C LYS A 142 -6.21 -9.61 17.55
N TYR A 143 -5.91 -8.82 18.58
CA TYR A 143 -4.58 -8.30 18.85
C TYR A 143 -3.78 -9.28 19.71
N PHE A 144 -2.52 -9.55 19.32
CA PHE A 144 -1.59 -10.36 20.10
C PHE A 144 -0.45 -9.45 20.61
N SER A 145 -0.28 -9.38 21.94
CA SER A 145 0.82 -8.63 22.54
C SER A 145 2.14 -9.39 22.39
N THR A 146 3.22 -8.67 22.12
CA THR A 146 4.59 -9.21 22.02
C THR A 146 5.25 -9.50 23.37
N GLU A 147 4.56 -9.29 24.50
CA GLU A 147 5.12 -9.49 25.84
C GLU A 147 5.39 -10.97 26.22
N LEU A 148 5.06 -11.94 25.37
CA LEU A 148 5.17 -13.37 25.71
C LEU A 148 6.35 -14.12 25.07
N THR A 149 7.36 -13.44 24.50
CA THR A 149 8.53 -14.10 23.87
C THR A 149 9.89 -13.65 24.41
N SER A 150 9.97 -13.12 25.63
CA SER A 150 11.26 -12.85 26.31
C SER A 150 11.53 -13.77 27.51
N SER A 151 10.78 -14.86 27.66
CA SER A 151 10.94 -15.83 28.74
C SER A 151 11.04 -17.25 28.21
N LEU A 152 12.04 -17.53 27.38
CA LEU A 152 12.64 -18.86 27.18
C LEU A 152 14.13 -18.69 26.83
#